data_AF-A0A4P6MFZ4-F1
#
_entry.id   AF-A0A4P6MFZ4-F1
#
_cell.length_a   1.000
_cell.length_b   1.000
_cell.length_c   1.000
_cell.angle_alpha   90.00
_cell.angle_beta   90.00
_cell.angle_gamma   90.00
#
_symmetry.space_group_name_H-M   'P 1'
#
loop_
_entity.id
_entity.type
_entity.pdbx_description
1 polymer ?
#
loop_
_entity_poly.entity_id
_entity_poly.type
_entity_poly.pdbx_seq_one_letter_code
_entity_poly.pdbx_strand_id
1 'polypeptide(L)'
;MQLDGLRAEASTGTLTQLAALQVGVAVSVGAAHNVTAHATSSAAVEAFQSVIVMSQEQMIALERDHRHHSEQFQQFESDMFTRIDALAAVNGVDVSGFHEKQRQLQAEYNEAKARGDLAGMLEADALRTNSLRVGLEHVGASPAEIDAAREQEEAAQQRYLDQTAIEARREAEQQGMSADAVKEHVAVAVAEADAGLEERKARYAEKTASKFEASFDKPKFAVTEATEADAPLPTPHDQQPTAEVQL
;
A
#
# COMPACT_ATOMS: atom_id res chain seq x y z
N MET A 1 23.28 -8.49 59.18
CA MET A 1 24.63 -8.72 58.58
C MET A 1 24.42 -9.73 57.47
N GLN A 2 24.44 -9.28 56.21
CA GLN A 2 25.64 -9.15 55.37
C GLN A 2 26.27 -10.54 55.12
N LEU A 3 26.13 -11.06 53.88
CA LEU A 3 27.16 -11.01 52.81
C LEU A 3 28.27 -12.03 53.12
N ASP A 4 28.83 -12.85 52.25
CA ASP A 4 29.07 -12.86 50.81
C ASP A 4 29.53 -14.31 50.48
N GLY A 5 29.31 -14.83 49.28
CA GLY A 5 30.32 -14.77 48.20
C GLY A 5 30.78 -16.19 47.91
N LEU A 6 30.89 -16.66 46.67
CA LEU A 6 31.83 -16.27 45.60
C LEU A 6 31.64 -17.37 44.52
N ARG A 7 31.77 -17.22 43.19
CA ARG A 7 32.38 -16.22 42.31
C ARG A 7 32.13 -16.66 40.84
N ALA A 8 32.03 -15.66 39.94
CA ALA A 8 32.39 -15.65 38.51
C ALA A 8 31.67 -16.64 37.55
N GLU A 9 31.21 -16.27 36.35
CA GLU A 9 31.98 -15.68 35.24
C GLU A 9 31.08 -14.95 34.19
N ALA A 10 31.67 -13.90 33.58
CA ALA A 10 31.58 -13.45 32.17
C ALA A 10 30.25 -13.59 31.39
N SER A 11 29.53 -12.51 31.08
CA SER A 11 29.66 -11.64 29.89
C SER A 11 29.56 -12.33 28.52
N THR A 12 28.68 -11.78 27.67
CA THR A 12 28.46 -11.94 26.21
C THR A 12 27.52 -13.05 25.72
N GLY A 13 26.44 -12.65 25.03
CA GLY A 13 25.49 -13.50 24.30
C GLY A 13 24.06 -12.91 24.27
N THR A 14 23.81 -11.85 23.50
CA THR A 14 23.03 -11.89 22.23
C THR A 14 21.53 -12.23 22.36
N LEU A 15 20.68 -11.22 22.11
CA LEU A 15 19.53 -11.29 21.18
C LEU A 15 18.65 -12.56 21.23
N THR A 16 18.12 -12.95 22.39
CA THR A 16 17.16 -14.08 22.45
C THR A 16 16.09 -13.93 23.53
N GLN A 17 15.32 -12.84 23.52
CA GLN A 17 14.02 -12.78 24.21
C GLN A 17 12.90 -12.25 23.29
N LEU A 18 13.00 -12.61 22.02
CA LEU A 18 11.94 -12.46 21.01
C LEU A 18 11.33 -13.80 20.61
N ALA A 19 11.52 -14.86 21.42
CA ALA A 19 11.04 -16.21 21.10
C ALA A 19 10.59 -16.96 22.36
N ALA A 20 9.46 -16.54 22.97
CA ALA A 20 8.78 -17.35 23.99
C ALA A 20 7.32 -16.94 24.29
N LEU A 21 6.54 -16.50 23.29
CA LEU A 21 5.07 -16.51 23.39
C LEU A 21 4.47 -17.33 22.23
N GLN A 22 4.97 -18.55 22.07
CA GLN A 22 4.22 -19.67 21.53
C GLN A 22 3.79 -20.55 22.71
N VAL A 23 2.67 -20.20 23.35
CA VAL A 23 1.95 -21.13 24.23
C VAL A 23 0.49 -21.10 23.80
N GLY A 24 0.06 -22.22 23.22
CA GLY A 24 -1.30 -22.45 22.81
C GLY A 24 -2.27 -22.30 23.98
N VAL A 25 -3.30 -21.50 23.77
CA VAL A 25 -4.49 -21.49 24.61
C VAL A 25 -5.43 -22.55 24.04
N ALA A 26 -5.29 -23.77 24.57
CA ALA A 26 -6.35 -24.76 24.50
C ALA A 26 -7.46 -24.33 25.46
N VAL A 27 -8.46 -23.59 24.97
CA VAL A 27 -9.73 -23.39 25.67
C VAL A 27 -10.77 -24.34 25.08
N SER A 28 -11.05 -25.36 25.88
CA SER A 28 -12.23 -26.23 25.92
C SER A 28 -13.33 -25.99 24.89
N VAL A 29 -13.47 -27.02 24.04
CA VAL A 29 -14.52 -27.28 23.06
C VAL A 29 -15.91 -27.37 23.72
N GLY A 30 -16.86 -26.58 23.23
CA GLY A 30 -18.28 -26.86 23.42
C GLY A 30 -19.23 -25.67 23.50
N ALA A 31 -19.19 -24.71 22.56
CA ALA A 31 -20.35 -23.86 22.17
C ALA A 31 -20.10 -22.77 21.10
N ALA A 32 -18.86 -22.51 20.64
CA ALA A 32 -18.61 -21.41 19.68
C ALA A 32 -17.93 -21.87 18.37
N HIS A 33 -18.52 -22.89 17.74
CA HIS A 33 -18.02 -23.56 16.52
C HIS A 33 -18.05 -22.70 15.22
N ASN A 34 -17.98 -21.37 15.29
CA ASN A 34 -18.01 -20.51 14.09
C ASN A 34 -16.93 -19.41 14.03
N VAL A 35 -15.99 -19.34 14.96
CA VAL A 35 -14.97 -18.25 14.98
C VAL A 35 -13.61 -18.69 14.38
N THR A 36 -13.46 -19.97 13.98
CA THR A 36 -12.15 -20.55 13.59
C THR A 36 -11.95 -20.71 12.07
N ALA A 37 -12.20 -19.68 11.25
CA ALA A 37 -11.91 -19.79 9.81
C ALA A 37 -11.57 -18.48 9.06
N HIS A 38 -11.01 -17.47 9.72
CA HIS A 38 -10.32 -16.39 9.01
C HIS A 38 -8.93 -16.22 9.58
N ALA A 39 -7.91 -16.23 8.72
CA ALA A 39 -6.55 -15.89 9.10
C ALA A 39 -6.53 -14.41 9.51
N THR A 40 -6.78 -14.13 10.79
CA THR A 40 -6.73 -12.77 11.34
C THR A 40 -5.27 -12.32 11.31
N SER A 41 -4.95 -11.27 10.54
CA SER A 41 -3.61 -10.68 10.48
C SER A 41 -3.09 -10.31 11.88
N SER A 42 -1.76 -10.30 12.07
CA SER A 42 -1.16 -9.81 13.34
C SER A 42 -1.59 -8.38 13.64
N ALA A 43 -1.72 -7.53 12.61
CA ALA A 43 -2.15 -6.14 12.75
C ALA A 43 -3.57 -6.01 13.32
N ALA A 44 -4.51 -6.84 12.85
CA ALA A 44 -5.88 -6.89 13.36
C ALA A 44 -5.94 -7.35 14.83
N VAL A 45 -5.13 -8.34 15.19
CA VAL A 45 -5.02 -8.82 16.58
C VAL A 45 -4.41 -7.74 17.47
N GLU A 46 -3.35 -7.07 17.02
CA GLU A 46 -2.66 -6.00 17.75
C GLU A 46 -3.60 -4.79 17.98
N ALA A 47 -4.32 -4.35 16.95
CA ALA A 47 -5.26 -3.24 17.04
C ALA A 47 -6.37 -3.53 18.07
N PHE A 48 -7.00 -4.68 17.95
CA PHE A 48 -8.04 -5.14 18.87
C PHE A 48 -7.52 -5.17 20.32
N GLN A 49 -6.38 -5.83 20.56
CA GLN A 49 -5.84 -5.99 21.92
C GLN A 49 -5.45 -4.66 22.54
N SER A 50 -4.84 -3.77 21.77
CA SER A 50 -4.42 -2.43 22.19
C SER A 50 -5.61 -1.58 22.61
N VAL A 51 -6.63 -1.47 21.75
CA VAL A 51 -7.76 -0.56 21.97
C VAL A 51 -8.71 -1.01 23.07
N ILE A 52 -8.90 -2.32 23.28
CA ILE A 52 -9.78 -2.83 24.33
C ILE A 52 -9.35 -2.38 25.74
N VAL A 53 -8.05 -2.26 25.98
CA VAL A 53 -7.52 -1.90 27.31
C VAL A 53 -7.26 -0.41 27.49
N MET A 54 -7.42 0.40 26.43
CA MET A 54 -7.16 1.84 26.47
C MET A 54 -8.22 2.61 27.30
N SER A 55 -7.80 3.71 27.91
CA SER A 55 -8.73 4.70 28.46
C SER A 55 -9.34 5.57 27.35
N GLN A 56 -10.44 6.28 27.65
CA GLN A 56 -11.00 7.24 26.70
C GLN A 56 -10.02 8.35 26.32
N GLU A 57 -9.21 8.83 27.27
CA GLU A 57 -8.18 9.83 27.01
C GLU A 57 -7.10 9.31 26.06
N GLN A 58 -6.69 8.05 26.22
CA GLN A 58 -5.73 7.38 25.33
C GLN A 58 -6.32 7.22 23.92
N MET A 59 -7.59 6.82 23.79
CA MET A 59 -8.25 6.74 22.48
C MET A 59 -8.32 8.11 21.79
N ILE A 60 -8.68 9.17 22.51
CA ILE A 60 -8.71 10.54 21.95
C ILE A 60 -7.31 11.01 21.53
N ALA A 61 -6.28 10.67 22.31
CA ALA A 61 -4.90 10.99 21.94
C ALA A 61 -4.48 10.25 20.66
N LEU A 62 -4.81 8.96 20.56
CA LEU A 62 -4.52 8.15 19.37
C LEU A 62 -5.23 8.68 18.11
N GLU A 63 -6.49 9.10 18.22
CA GLU A 63 -7.22 9.73 17.11
C GLU A 63 -6.60 11.05 16.64
N ARG A 64 -6.04 11.84 17.56
CA ARG A 64 -5.32 13.07 17.20
C ARG A 64 -4.02 12.74 16.46
N ASP A 65 -3.31 11.73 16.93
CA ASP A 65 -2.08 11.25 16.32
C ASP A 65 -2.34 10.71 14.90
N HIS A 66 -3.40 9.91 14.72
CA HIS A 66 -3.83 9.44 13.41
C HIS A 66 -4.10 10.58 12.41
N ARG A 67 -4.81 11.63 12.84
CA ARG A 67 -5.06 12.81 12.00
C ARG A 67 -3.75 13.49 11.62
N HIS A 68 -2.85 13.66 12.58
CA HIS A 68 -1.55 14.27 12.33
C HIS A 68 -0.73 13.46 11.31
N HIS A 69 -0.70 12.13 11.44
CA HIS A 69 -0.04 11.24 10.50
C HIS A 69 -0.65 11.31 9.09
N SER A 70 -1.98 11.38 8.98
CA SER A 70 -2.67 11.54 7.70
C SER A 70 -2.32 12.86 7.01
N GLU A 71 -2.14 13.94 7.78
CA GLU A 71 -1.68 15.23 7.23
C GLU A 71 -0.23 15.17 6.76
N GLN A 72 0.66 14.56 7.55
CA GLN A 72 2.07 14.39 7.19
C GLN A 72 2.27 13.47 5.98
N PHE A 73 1.38 12.49 5.78
CA PHE A 73 1.47 11.52 4.69
C PHE A 73 1.51 12.18 3.30
N GLN A 74 0.88 13.35 3.13
CA GLN A 74 0.84 14.06 1.85
C GLN A 74 2.24 14.41 1.32
N GLN A 75 3.18 14.73 2.20
CA GLN A 75 4.55 15.05 1.79
C GLN A 75 5.27 13.79 1.28
N PHE A 76 5.19 12.70 2.06
CA PHE A 76 5.75 11.40 1.66
C PHE A 76 5.16 10.94 0.32
N GLU A 77 3.85 11.10 0.14
CA GLU A 77 3.16 10.71 -1.07
C GLU A 77 3.67 11.47 -2.30
N SER A 78 3.83 12.79 -2.19
CA SER A 78 4.38 13.64 -3.24
C SER A 78 5.80 13.23 -3.66
N ASP A 79 6.65 12.91 -2.67
CA ASP A 79 8.02 12.48 -2.92
C ASP A 79 8.06 11.13 -3.65
N MET A 80 7.19 10.20 -3.26
CA MET A 80 7.07 8.89 -3.91
C MET A 80 6.52 8.98 -5.33
N PHE A 81 5.57 9.86 -5.62
CA PHE A 81 5.12 10.06 -7.02
C PHE A 81 6.24 10.56 -7.90
N THR A 82 6.97 11.57 -7.44
CA THR A 82 8.10 12.13 -8.20
C THR A 82 9.14 11.03 -8.47
N ARG A 83 9.36 10.15 -7.49
CA ARG A 83 10.28 9.02 -7.62
C ARG A 83 9.79 7.97 -8.63
N ILE A 84 8.50 7.61 -8.56
CA ILE A 84 7.88 6.65 -9.48
C ILE A 84 7.93 7.17 -10.92
N ASP A 85 7.62 8.44 -11.15
CA ASP A 85 7.64 9.06 -12.48
C ASP A 85 9.05 9.09 -13.07
N ALA A 86 10.05 9.42 -12.25
CA ALA A 86 11.45 9.41 -12.66
C ALA A 86 11.92 8.01 -13.07
N LEU A 87 11.59 6.98 -12.26
CA LEU A 87 11.94 5.59 -12.56
C LEU A 87 11.20 5.08 -13.79
N ALA A 88 9.91 5.41 -13.92
CA ALA A 88 9.09 5.06 -15.08
C ALA A 88 9.68 5.63 -16.38
N ALA A 89 10.09 6.90 -16.37
CA ALA A 89 10.71 7.56 -17.51
C ALA A 89 12.04 6.89 -17.91
N VAL A 90 12.87 6.50 -16.93
CA VAL A 90 14.16 5.82 -17.18
C VAL A 90 13.95 4.41 -17.72
N ASN A 91 12.98 3.68 -17.16
CA ASN A 91 12.74 2.27 -17.48
C ASN A 91 11.73 2.06 -18.62
N GLY A 92 11.15 3.13 -19.14
CA GLY A 92 10.19 3.08 -20.26
C GLY A 92 8.82 2.47 -19.88
N VAL A 93 8.43 2.58 -18.61
CA VAL A 93 7.20 2.02 -18.04
C VAL A 93 6.07 3.06 -18.12
N ASP A 94 4.86 2.65 -18.52
CA ASP A 94 3.69 3.55 -18.57
C ASP A 94 2.95 3.59 -17.23
N VAL A 95 3.04 4.73 -16.53
CA VAL A 95 2.39 4.97 -15.22
C VAL A 95 1.04 5.69 -15.30
N SER A 96 0.45 5.84 -16.49
CA SER A 96 -0.83 6.54 -16.66
C SER A 96 -1.97 5.91 -15.84
N GLY A 97 -2.03 4.57 -15.79
CA GLY A 97 -2.99 3.82 -14.99
C GLY A 97 -2.81 4.04 -13.48
N PHE A 98 -1.56 4.14 -13.03
CA PHE A 98 -1.22 4.45 -11.64
C PHE A 98 -1.70 5.85 -11.23
N HIS A 99 -1.48 6.89 -12.05
CA HIS A 99 -1.97 8.24 -11.74
C HIS A 99 -3.51 8.34 -11.75
N GLU A 100 -4.18 7.60 -12.63
CA GLU A 100 -5.66 7.55 -12.60
C GLU A 100 -6.16 7.00 -11.27
N LYS A 101 -5.52 5.93 -10.78
CA LYS A 101 -5.88 5.28 -9.51
C LYS A 101 -5.58 6.16 -8.31
N GLN A 102 -4.43 6.82 -8.30
CA GLN A 102 -4.11 7.82 -7.29
C GLN A 102 -5.21 8.89 -7.19
N ARG A 103 -5.65 9.46 -8.33
CA ARG A 103 -6.72 10.47 -8.31
C ARG A 103 -8.03 9.93 -7.73
N GLN A 104 -8.36 8.67 -8.00
CA GLN A 104 -9.54 8.01 -7.43
C GLN A 104 -9.42 7.89 -5.90
N LEU A 105 -8.29 7.36 -5.41
CA LEU A 105 -8.06 7.22 -3.96
C LEU A 105 -7.99 8.57 -3.24
N GLN A 106 -7.43 9.60 -3.87
CA GLN A 106 -7.44 10.96 -3.32
C GLN A 106 -8.85 11.54 -3.25
N ALA A 107 -9.72 11.21 -4.21
CA ALA A 107 -11.13 11.60 -4.17
C ALA A 107 -11.87 10.89 -3.03
N GLU A 108 -11.64 9.59 -2.83
CA GLU A 108 -12.19 8.83 -1.69
C GLU A 108 -11.77 9.45 -0.34
N TYR A 109 -10.48 9.78 -0.19
CA TYR A 109 -9.97 10.49 0.99
C TYR A 109 -10.70 11.83 1.21
N ASN A 110 -10.85 12.63 0.15
CA ASN A 110 -11.49 13.94 0.25
C ASN A 110 -12.98 13.83 0.60
N GLU A 111 -13.66 12.80 0.09
CA GLU A 111 -15.04 12.51 0.45
C GLU A 111 -15.16 12.13 1.93
N ALA A 112 -14.32 11.20 2.42
CA ALA A 112 -14.30 10.81 3.83
C ALA A 112 -13.99 12.01 4.74
N LYS A 113 -13.00 12.84 4.36
CA LYS A 113 -12.66 14.08 5.05
C LYS A 113 -13.83 15.06 5.09
N ALA A 114 -14.56 15.23 3.99
CA ALA A 114 -15.73 16.11 3.95
C ALA A 114 -16.88 15.62 4.85
N ARG A 115 -17.00 14.30 5.06
CA ARG A 115 -17.96 13.69 5.99
C ARG A 115 -17.50 13.68 7.45
N GLY A 116 -16.23 14.01 7.72
CA GLY A 116 -15.63 13.86 9.05
C GLY A 116 -15.38 12.41 9.46
N ASP A 117 -15.31 11.52 8.48
CA ASP A 117 -15.15 10.07 8.61
C ASP A 117 -13.66 9.71 8.71
N LEU A 118 -13.15 9.59 9.93
CA LEU A 118 -11.72 9.36 10.17
C LEU A 118 -11.31 7.95 9.75
N ALA A 119 -12.12 6.92 10.02
CA ALA A 119 -11.86 5.57 9.55
C ALA A 119 -11.75 5.53 8.02
N GLY A 120 -12.69 6.15 7.30
CA GLY A 120 -12.65 6.23 5.83
C GLY A 120 -11.44 7.00 5.29
N MET A 121 -10.99 8.06 5.99
CA MET A 121 -9.74 8.76 5.63
C MET A 121 -8.52 7.84 5.76
N LEU A 122 -8.43 7.08 6.86
CA LEU A 122 -7.29 6.19 7.12
C LEU A 122 -7.31 4.95 6.23
N GLU A 123 -8.49 4.42 5.87
CA GLU A 123 -8.63 3.37 4.87
C GLU A 123 -8.08 3.84 3.52
N ALA A 124 -8.48 5.05 3.08
CA ALA A 124 -7.98 5.63 1.85
C ALA A 124 -6.46 5.83 1.89
N ASP A 125 -5.90 6.26 3.02
CA ASP A 125 -4.44 6.38 3.20
C ASP A 125 -3.72 5.02 3.11
N ALA A 126 -4.28 3.95 3.72
CA ALA A 126 -3.73 2.60 3.61
C ALA A 126 -3.76 2.04 2.17
N LEU A 127 -4.77 2.43 1.39
CA LEU A 127 -4.84 2.08 -0.03
C LEU A 127 -3.88 2.90 -0.88
N ARG A 128 -3.66 4.17 -0.54
CA ARG A 128 -2.69 5.05 -1.21
C ARG A 128 -1.26 4.57 -0.99
N THR A 129 -0.90 4.19 0.24
CA THR A 129 0.42 3.60 0.54
C THR A 129 0.64 2.27 -0.19
N ASN A 130 -0.37 1.39 -0.21
CA ASN A 130 -0.31 0.16 -1.01
C ASN A 130 -0.09 0.46 -2.50
N SER A 131 -0.81 1.44 -3.06
CA SER A 131 -0.64 1.86 -4.45
C SER A 131 0.78 2.38 -4.72
N LEU A 132 1.38 3.14 -3.79
CA LEU A 132 2.75 3.61 -3.92
C LEU A 132 3.76 2.46 -3.93
N ARG A 133 3.63 1.50 -3.00
CA ARG A 133 4.48 0.31 -2.97
C ARG A 133 4.40 -0.48 -4.27
N VAL A 134 3.19 -0.77 -4.75
CA VAL A 134 2.97 -1.48 -6.03
C VAL A 134 3.54 -0.68 -7.20
N GLY A 135 3.37 0.64 -7.20
CA GLY A 135 3.96 1.53 -8.20
C GLY A 135 5.47 1.42 -8.24
N LEU A 136 6.14 1.49 -7.08
CA LEU A 136 7.59 1.35 -6.94
C LEU A 136 8.10 -0.02 -7.39
N GLU A 137 7.44 -1.10 -7.00
CA GLU A 137 7.76 -2.46 -7.44
C GLU A 137 7.70 -2.56 -8.96
N HIS A 138 6.68 -1.97 -9.57
CA HIS A 138 6.46 -2.07 -11.00
C HIS A 138 7.45 -1.24 -11.83
N VAL A 139 7.83 -0.06 -11.36
CA VAL A 139 8.84 0.78 -12.04
C VAL A 139 10.28 0.33 -11.76
N GLY A 140 10.49 -0.78 -11.05
CA GLY A 140 11.81 -1.34 -10.78
C GLY A 140 12.61 -0.53 -9.74
N ALA A 141 11.95 0.00 -8.72
CA ALA A 141 12.62 0.63 -7.59
C ALA A 141 13.55 -0.37 -6.85
N SER A 142 14.50 0.16 -6.08
CA SER A 142 15.40 -0.69 -5.30
C SER A 142 14.67 -1.42 -4.18
N PRO A 143 15.18 -2.57 -3.70
CA PRO A 143 14.58 -3.29 -2.58
C PRO A 143 14.40 -2.41 -1.33
N ALA A 144 15.36 -1.54 -1.04
CA ALA A 144 15.28 -0.63 0.10
C ALA A 144 14.11 0.38 -0.01
N GLU A 145 13.80 0.85 -1.21
CA GLU A 145 12.66 1.75 -1.45
C GLU A 145 11.32 1.00 -1.32
N ILE A 146 11.28 -0.25 -1.79
CA ILE A 146 10.10 -1.11 -1.67
C ILE A 146 9.83 -1.46 -0.19
N ASP A 147 10.89 -1.78 0.57
CA ASP A 147 10.77 -2.10 1.99
C ASP A 147 10.32 -0.87 2.80
N ALA A 148 10.87 0.32 2.53
CA ALA A 148 10.41 1.55 3.17
C ALA A 148 8.94 1.87 2.84
N ALA A 149 8.49 1.62 1.60
CA ALA A 149 7.10 1.78 1.23
C ALA A 149 6.18 0.74 1.90
N ARG A 150 6.67 -0.49 2.12
CA ARG A 150 5.96 -1.54 2.85
C ARG A 150 5.80 -1.18 4.33
N GLU A 151 6.83 -0.67 4.98
CA GLU A 151 6.74 -0.18 6.37
C GLU A 151 5.69 0.93 6.50
N GLN A 152 5.65 1.87 5.55
CA GLN A 152 4.64 2.93 5.54
C GLN A 152 3.22 2.39 5.26
N GLU A 153 3.09 1.36 4.42
CA GLU A 153 1.83 0.67 4.19
C GLU A 153 1.31 -0.02 5.46
N GLU A 154 2.15 -0.82 6.12
CA GLU A 154 1.82 -1.52 7.36
C GLU A 154 1.41 -0.52 8.45
N ALA A 155 2.15 0.57 8.60
CA ALA A 155 1.81 1.62 9.54
C ALA A 155 0.46 2.29 9.23
N ALA A 156 0.13 2.49 7.95
CA ALA A 156 -1.16 3.05 7.55
C ALA A 156 -2.33 2.08 7.79
N GLN A 157 -2.13 0.80 7.49
CA GLN A 157 -3.09 -0.26 7.83
C GLN A 157 -3.33 -0.33 9.34
N GLN A 158 -2.27 -0.29 10.15
CA GLN A 158 -2.43 -0.32 11.60
C GLN A 158 -3.28 0.84 12.12
N ARG A 159 -3.03 2.07 11.65
CA ARG A 159 -3.84 3.24 12.04
C ARG A 159 -5.32 3.09 11.67
N TYR A 160 -5.61 2.54 10.49
CA TYR A 160 -6.98 2.25 10.06
C TYR A 160 -7.66 1.22 10.98
N LEU A 161 -6.97 0.13 11.31
CA LEU A 161 -7.50 -0.92 12.18
C LEU A 161 -7.68 -0.44 13.62
N ASP A 162 -6.75 0.36 14.14
CA ASP A 162 -6.86 1.01 15.45
C ASP A 162 -8.08 1.95 15.50
N GLN A 163 -8.29 2.75 14.44
CA GLN A 163 -9.47 3.63 14.36
C GLN A 163 -10.78 2.84 14.31
N THR A 164 -10.81 1.77 13.51
CA THR A 164 -11.97 0.86 13.43
C THR A 164 -12.26 0.26 14.80
N ALA A 165 -11.23 -0.16 15.53
CA ALA A 165 -11.38 -0.71 16.87
C ALA A 165 -11.95 0.32 17.85
N ILE A 166 -11.53 1.59 17.76
CA ILE A 166 -12.05 2.68 18.60
C ILE A 166 -13.53 2.92 18.32
N GLU A 167 -13.92 2.97 17.04
CA GLU A 167 -15.30 3.21 16.62
C GLU A 167 -16.22 2.06 17.05
N ALA A 168 -15.83 0.81 16.78
CA ALA A 168 -16.56 -0.38 17.20
C ALA A 168 -16.71 -0.45 18.73
N ARG A 169 -15.65 -0.10 19.47
CA ARG A 169 -15.71 -0.08 20.93
C ARG A 169 -16.72 0.96 21.43
N ARG A 170 -16.67 2.18 20.90
CA ARG A 170 -17.61 3.25 21.27
C ARG A 170 -19.04 2.88 20.93
N GLU A 171 -19.26 2.29 19.76
CA GLU A 171 -20.57 1.81 19.34
C GLU A 171 -21.10 0.75 20.32
N ALA A 172 -20.31 -0.27 20.65
CA ALA A 172 -20.69 -1.31 21.60
C ALA A 172 -20.97 -0.76 23.01
N GLU A 173 -20.13 0.17 23.50
CA GLU A 173 -20.34 0.85 24.78
C GLU A 173 -21.63 1.68 24.79
N GLN A 174 -21.93 2.40 23.70
CA GLN A 174 -23.17 3.18 23.55
C GLN A 174 -24.42 2.29 23.50
N GLN A 175 -24.31 1.10 22.92
CA GLN A 175 -25.37 0.09 22.92
C GLN A 175 -25.55 -0.60 24.28
N GLY A 176 -24.71 -0.30 25.27
CA GLY A 176 -24.79 -0.88 26.61
C GLY A 176 -24.38 -2.36 26.64
N MET A 177 -23.52 -2.79 25.70
CA MET A 177 -23.02 -4.15 25.66
C MET A 177 -22.21 -4.49 26.92
N SER A 178 -22.22 -5.78 27.31
CA SER A 178 -21.36 -6.27 28.39
C SER A 178 -19.88 -6.19 27.99
N ALA A 179 -18.97 -6.17 28.97
CA ALA A 179 -17.53 -6.08 28.69
C ALA A 179 -17.01 -7.19 27.77
N ASP A 180 -17.55 -8.41 27.87
CA ASP A 180 -17.16 -9.51 26.98
C ASP A 180 -17.80 -9.39 25.59
N ALA A 181 -19.04 -8.88 25.50
CA ALA A 181 -19.68 -8.59 24.21
C ALA A 181 -18.99 -7.42 23.47
N VAL A 182 -18.48 -6.41 24.18
CA VAL A 182 -17.65 -5.33 23.60
C VAL A 182 -16.40 -5.93 22.97
N LYS A 183 -15.69 -6.82 23.67
CA LYS A 183 -14.49 -7.48 23.11
C LYS A 183 -14.81 -8.24 21.84
N GLU A 184 -15.86 -9.05 21.86
CA GLU A 184 -16.25 -9.83 20.67
C GLU A 184 -16.63 -8.91 19.51
N HIS A 185 -17.40 -7.85 19.77
CA HIS A 185 -17.80 -6.89 18.75
C HIS A 185 -16.61 -6.18 18.10
N VAL A 186 -15.65 -5.69 18.90
CA VAL A 186 -14.43 -5.05 18.39
C VAL A 186 -13.58 -6.05 17.59
N ALA A 187 -13.40 -7.28 18.09
CA ALA A 187 -12.61 -8.29 17.38
C ALA A 187 -13.20 -8.61 16.00
N VAL A 188 -14.52 -8.75 15.90
CA VAL A 188 -15.21 -8.98 14.62
C VAL A 188 -15.05 -7.79 13.69
N ALA A 189 -15.33 -6.57 14.16
CA ALA A 189 -15.25 -5.36 13.34
C ALA A 189 -13.84 -5.15 12.76
N VAL A 190 -12.79 -5.35 13.56
CA VAL A 190 -11.41 -5.21 13.10
C VAL A 190 -11.04 -6.31 12.11
N ALA A 191 -11.45 -7.56 12.34
CA ALA A 191 -11.19 -8.66 11.41
C ALA A 191 -11.88 -8.48 10.06
N GLU A 192 -13.13 -7.99 10.06
CA GLU A 192 -13.87 -7.67 8.84
C GLU A 192 -13.24 -6.50 8.09
N ALA A 193 -12.82 -5.45 8.80
CA ALA A 193 -12.14 -4.30 8.22
C ALA A 193 -10.79 -4.67 7.59
N ASP A 194 -10.00 -5.52 8.25
CA ASP A 194 -8.73 -6.03 7.72
C ASP A 194 -8.94 -6.88 6.47
N ALA A 195 -9.89 -7.83 6.51
CA ALA A 195 -10.21 -8.65 5.34
C ALA A 195 -10.72 -7.81 4.16
N GLY A 196 -11.58 -6.81 4.42
CA GLY A 196 -12.06 -5.87 3.42
C GLY A 196 -10.95 -5.04 2.81
N LEU A 197 -10.03 -4.52 3.64
CA LEU A 197 -8.87 -3.76 3.18
C LEU A 197 -7.95 -4.62 2.30
N GLU A 198 -7.62 -5.84 2.72
CA GLU A 198 -6.78 -6.76 1.95
C GLU A 198 -7.42 -7.15 0.61
N GLU A 199 -8.73 -7.38 0.58
CA GLU A 199 -9.45 -7.63 -0.67
C GLU A 199 -9.37 -6.40 -1.61
N ARG A 200 -9.52 -5.18 -1.07
CA ARG A 200 -9.38 -3.95 -1.84
C ARG A 200 -7.95 -3.79 -2.36
N LYS A 201 -6.93 -3.95 -1.51
CA LYS A 201 -5.50 -3.90 -1.89
C LYS A 201 -5.18 -4.91 -3.00
N ALA A 202 -5.65 -6.15 -2.88
CA ALA A 202 -5.45 -7.18 -3.91
C ALA A 202 -6.08 -6.77 -5.26
N ARG A 203 -7.32 -6.27 -5.24
CA ARG A 203 -7.99 -5.74 -6.44
C ARG A 203 -7.25 -4.54 -7.04
N TYR A 204 -6.59 -3.72 -6.22
CA TYR A 204 -5.78 -2.61 -6.69
C TYR A 204 -4.47 -3.08 -7.33
N ALA A 205 -3.77 -4.03 -6.71
CA ALA A 205 -2.56 -4.61 -7.27
C ALA A 205 -2.81 -5.26 -8.64
N GLU A 206 -3.88 -6.07 -8.76
CA GLU A 206 -4.25 -6.76 -9.99
C GLU A 206 -4.59 -5.78 -11.14
N LYS A 207 -5.44 -4.78 -10.87
CA LYS A 207 -5.83 -3.79 -11.89
C LYS A 207 -4.68 -2.89 -12.31
N THR A 208 -3.77 -2.61 -11.39
CA THR A 208 -2.58 -1.80 -11.66
C THR A 208 -1.63 -2.59 -12.56
N ALA A 209 -1.32 -3.84 -12.21
CA ALA A 209 -0.52 -4.75 -13.04
C ALA A 209 -1.12 -4.97 -14.44
N SER A 210 -2.44 -5.18 -14.56
CA SER A 210 -3.10 -5.41 -15.84
C SER A 210 -3.02 -4.21 -16.81
N LYS A 211 -3.11 -2.97 -16.30
CA LYS A 211 -2.94 -1.78 -17.14
C LYS A 211 -1.47 -1.54 -17.52
N PHE A 212 -0.54 -1.95 -16.67
CA PHE A 212 0.89 -1.91 -16.96
C PHE A 212 1.30 -2.95 -18.02
N GLU A 213 0.72 -4.15 -18.04
CA GLU A 213 1.01 -5.17 -19.06
C GLU A 213 0.53 -4.76 -20.46
N ALA A 214 -0.59 -4.05 -20.56
CA ALA A 214 -1.11 -3.54 -21.84
C ALA A 214 -0.14 -2.56 -22.56
N SER A 215 0.84 -2.00 -21.84
CA SER A 215 1.89 -1.13 -22.40
C SER A 215 3.07 -1.89 -23.02
N PHE A 216 3.25 -3.18 -22.73
CA PHE A 216 4.34 -3.99 -23.29
C PHE A 216 4.03 -4.54 -24.68
N ASP A 217 2.77 -4.54 -25.11
CA ASP A 217 2.32 -5.16 -26.37
C ASP A 217 2.42 -4.23 -27.59
N LYS A 218 3.10 -3.09 -27.46
CA LYS A 218 3.50 -2.26 -28.60
C LYS A 218 5.00 -2.43 -28.84
N PRO A 219 5.42 -3.24 -29.83
CA PRO A 219 6.82 -3.26 -30.22
C PRO A 219 7.23 -1.88 -30.72
N LYS A 220 8.08 -1.19 -29.97
CA LYS A 220 8.68 0.11 -30.33
C LYS A 220 9.83 0.01 -31.34
N PHE A 221 9.96 -1.12 -32.04
CA PHE A 221 10.95 -1.29 -33.09
C PHE A 221 10.32 -1.93 -34.33
N ALA A 222 9.51 -1.16 -35.05
CA ALA A 222 9.51 -1.29 -36.50
C ALA A 222 10.84 -0.69 -36.97
N VAL A 223 11.90 -1.51 -36.98
CA VAL A 223 13.07 -1.24 -37.80
C VAL A 223 12.54 -1.20 -39.22
N THR A 224 12.49 -0.02 -39.82
CA THR A 224 12.36 0.12 -41.27
C THR A 224 13.57 -0.58 -41.88
N GLU A 225 13.41 -1.85 -42.24
CA GLU A 225 14.26 -2.49 -43.24
C GLU A 225 14.16 -1.63 -44.50
N ALA A 226 15.25 -0.92 -44.78
CA ALA A 226 15.49 -0.33 -46.07
C ALA A 226 15.49 -1.47 -47.10
N THR A 227 14.35 -1.68 -47.75
CA THR A 227 14.30 -2.48 -48.96
C THR A 227 14.88 -1.61 -50.06
N GLU A 228 16.08 -2.01 -50.48
CA GLU A 228 16.82 -1.59 -51.65
C GLU A 228 15.88 -1.60 -52.86
N ALA A 229 15.30 -0.44 -53.18
CA ALA A 229 14.54 -0.23 -54.41
C ALA A 229 15.50 0.32 -55.46
N ASP A 230 15.95 -0.61 -56.28
CA ASP A 230 16.62 -0.47 -57.56
C ASP A 230 16.24 0.83 -58.30
N ALA A 231 17.25 1.66 -58.56
CA ALA A 231 17.07 2.93 -59.27
C ALA A 231 16.73 2.67 -60.74
N PRO A 232 15.68 3.27 -61.32
CA PRO A 232 15.48 3.20 -62.76
C PRO A 232 16.51 4.10 -63.47
N LEU A 233 17.36 3.47 -64.28
CA LEU A 233 18.22 4.10 -65.28
C LEU A 233 17.44 5.07 -66.20
N PRO A 234 17.97 6.26 -66.52
CA PRO A 234 17.33 7.19 -67.44
C PRO A 234 17.48 6.71 -68.89
N THR A 235 16.37 6.62 -69.62
CA THR A 235 16.39 6.41 -71.08
C THR A 235 16.55 7.75 -71.80
N PRO A 236 17.27 7.78 -72.94
CA PRO A 236 17.78 8.99 -73.55
C PRO A 236 16.75 9.65 -74.47
N HIS A 237 16.61 10.97 -74.38
CA HIS A 237 16.01 11.78 -75.44
C HIS A 237 17.14 12.44 -76.24
N ASP A 238 17.29 12.01 -77.48
CA ASP A 238 18.21 12.60 -78.44
C ASP A 238 17.44 13.55 -79.39
N GLN A 239 18.03 14.74 -79.54
CA GLN A 239 17.98 15.66 -80.69
C GLN A 239 16.87 16.75 -80.78
N GLN A 240 17.22 17.91 -80.19
CA GLN A 240 17.35 19.29 -80.75
C GLN A 240 17.12 19.50 -82.27
N PRO A 241 16.99 20.74 -82.81
CA PRO A 241 17.44 22.07 -82.32
C PRO A 241 16.34 23.16 -82.50
N THR A 242 16.46 24.49 -82.34
CA THR A 242 17.55 25.47 -82.42
C THR A 242 16.99 26.77 -81.80
N ALA A 243 17.78 27.48 -81.00
CA ALA A 243 17.52 28.89 -80.72
C ALA A 243 18.07 29.71 -81.90
N GLU A 244 17.22 30.50 -82.55
CA GLU A 244 17.70 31.62 -83.36
C GLU A 244 18.05 32.78 -82.44
N VAL A 245 19.27 33.29 -82.62
CA VAL A 245 19.70 34.61 -82.17
C VAL A 245 19.71 35.51 -83.40
N GLN A 246 19.00 36.64 -83.35
CA GLN A 246 19.53 37.96 -83.77
C GLN A 246 18.51 39.09 -83.57
N LEU A 247 19.03 40.15 -82.91
CA LEU A 247 18.81 41.60 -83.06
C LEU A 247 17.41 42.14 -83.39
#